data_AF-A0A1V1VAC9-F1
#
_entry.id   AF-A0A1V1VAC9-F1
#
_cell.length_a   1.000
_cell.length_b   1.000
_cell.length_c   1.000
_cell.angle_alpha   90.00
_cell.angle_beta   90.00
_cell.angle_gamma   90.00
#
_symmetry.space_group_name_H-M   'P 1'
#
loop_
_entity.id
_entity.type
_entity.pdbx_description
1 polymer ?
#
loop_
_entity_poly.entity_id
_entity_poly.type
_entity_poly.pdbx_seq_one_letter_code
_entity_poly.pdbx_strand_id
1 'polypeptide(L)'
;MKSNKRSGVILNVITSESLDTANYTIGNKAMIAGLTQNWAKELKHFDVRVGSIVPISYQETNTSAPLSLSMQYEMVRSAEYIVENDSFNGRIIEAEHQ
;
A
#
# COMPACT_ATOMS: atom_id res chain seq x y z
N MET A 1 13.66 28.51 17.95
CA MET A 1 12.93 28.29 16.69
C MET A 1 12.47 26.83 16.63
N LYS A 2 11.17 26.55 16.75
CA LYS A 2 10.64 25.22 16.37
C LYS A 2 10.64 25.18 14.84
N SER A 3 11.65 24.55 14.24
CA SER A 3 11.60 24.22 12.82
C SER A 3 10.46 23.22 12.64
N ASN A 4 9.33 23.66 12.10
CA ASN A 4 8.29 22.73 11.67
C ASN A 4 8.79 22.00 10.44
N LYS A 5 9.69 21.02 10.64
CA LYS A 5 10.04 20.01 9.64
C LYS A 5 8.78 19.18 9.46
N ARG A 6 7.96 19.53 8.48
CA ARG A 6 6.72 18.82 8.19
C ARG A 6 7.10 17.57 7.38
N SER A 7 7.39 16.48 8.08
CA SER A 7 7.50 15.15 7.49
C SER A 7 6.10 14.69 7.07
N GLY A 8 6.00 14.08 5.89
CA GLY A 8 4.74 13.58 5.33
C GLY A 8 4.85 12.12 4.91
N VAL A 9 3.70 11.46 4.77
CA VAL A 9 3.63 10.11 4.23
C VAL A 9 2.51 10.03 3.20
N ILE A 10 2.83 9.45 2.03
CA ILE A 10 1.86 9.08 1.01
C ILE A 10 1.64 7.57 1.12
N LEU A 11 0.38 7.19 1.22
CA LEU A 11 -0.04 5.79 1.30
C LEU A 11 -0.91 5.46 0.09
N ASN A 12 -0.41 4.60 -0.80
CA ASN A 12 -1.23 4.05 -1.87
C ASN A 12 -2.00 2.84 -1.33
N VAL A 13 -3.32 2.83 -1.48
CA VAL A 13 -4.17 1.72 -1.06
C VAL A 13 -4.88 1.16 -2.27
N ILE A 14 -4.72 -0.15 -2.49
CA ILE A 14 -5.31 -0.84 -3.63
C ILE A 14 -6.46 -1.69 -3.13
N THR A 15 -7.65 -1.48 -3.67
CA THR A 15 -8.89 -2.12 -3.21
C THR A 15 -9.60 -2.94 -4.29
N SER A 16 -9.10 -2.94 -5.53
CA SER A 16 -9.75 -3.65 -6.63
C SER A 16 -9.40 -5.14 -6.63
N GLU A 17 -10.44 -5.98 -6.54
CA GLU A 17 -10.39 -7.43 -6.78
C GLU A 17 -10.81 -7.81 -8.21
N SER A 18 -10.62 -6.94 -9.21
CA SER A 18 -10.91 -7.31 -10.61
C SER A 18 -9.93 -8.39 -11.10
N LEU A 19 -10.23 -9.64 -10.77
CA LEU A 19 -9.48 -10.87 -11.01
C LEU A 19 -9.56 -11.38 -12.46
N ASP A 20 -10.09 -10.59 -13.39
CA ASP A 20 -10.40 -11.09 -14.74
C ASP A 20 -9.16 -11.54 -15.55
N THR A 21 -7.94 -11.32 -15.06
CA THR A 21 -6.80 -12.18 -15.45
C THR A 21 -5.73 -12.20 -14.36
N ALA A 22 -5.21 -13.37 -14.00
CA ALA A 22 -4.06 -13.51 -13.08
C ALA A 22 -2.81 -12.69 -13.53
N ASN A 23 -2.70 -12.39 -14.82
CA ASN A 23 -1.68 -11.49 -15.38
C ASN A 23 -1.87 -10.02 -14.99
N TYR A 24 -3.11 -9.59 -14.72
CA TYR A 24 -3.43 -8.24 -14.27
C TYR A 24 -2.96 -8.01 -12.83
N THR A 25 -3.14 -8.98 -11.94
CA THR A 25 -2.74 -8.87 -10.53
C THR A 25 -1.22 -8.81 -10.34
N ILE A 26 -0.45 -9.62 -11.09
CA ILE A 26 1.03 -9.61 -11.03
C ILE A 26 1.59 -8.34 -11.70
N GLY A 27 1.04 -7.95 -12.85
CA GLY A 27 1.41 -6.71 -13.55
C GLY A 27 1.14 -5.47 -12.70
N ASN A 28 0.00 -5.44 -12.00
CA ASN A 28 -0.36 -4.35 -11.10
C ASN A 28 0.58 -4.29 -9.90
N LYS A 29 0.93 -5.42 -9.27
CA LYS A 29 1.88 -5.43 -8.14
C LYS A 29 3.26 -4.89 -8.53
N ALA A 30 3.82 -5.33 -9.66
CA ALA A 30 5.10 -4.82 -10.14
C ALA A 30 5.04 -3.33 -10.50
N MET A 31 3.95 -2.88 -11.12
CA MET A 31 3.72 -1.46 -11.42
C MET A 31 3.64 -0.62 -10.13
N ILE A 32 2.86 -1.07 -9.14
CA ILE A 32 2.73 -0.41 -7.84
C ILE A 32 4.08 -0.36 -7.14
N ALA A 33 4.86 -1.44 -7.18
CA ALA A 33 6.20 -1.48 -6.61
C ALA A 33 7.12 -0.44 -7.25
N GLY A 34 7.12 -0.37 -8.59
CA GLY A 34 7.89 0.63 -9.33
C GLY A 34 7.50 2.06 -8.96
N LEU A 35 6.20 2.37 -8.93
CA LEU A 35 5.69 3.69 -8.55
C LEU A 35 6.06 4.05 -7.12
N THR A 36 5.86 3.12 -6.18
CA THR A 36 6.19 3.30 -4.75
C THR A 36 7.67 3.61 -4.57
N GLN A 37 8.55 2.86 -5.25
CA GLN A 37 9.99 3.05 -5.17
C GLN A 37 10.46 4.34 -5.84
N ASN A 38 9.88 4.70 -6.99
CA ASN A 38 10.26 5.91 -7.72
C ASN A 38 9.83 7.17 -6.96
N TRP A 39 8.57 7.25 -6.50
CA TRP A 39 8.11 8.38 -5.69
C TRP A 39 8.85 8.47 -4.36
N ALA A 40 9.19 7.35 -3.71
CA ALA A 40 10.02 7.37 -2.51
C ALA A 40 11.40 8.00 -2.75
N LYS A 41 12.00 7.81 -3.93
CA LYS A 41 13.28 8.42 -4.31
C LYS A 41 13.11 9.90 -4.62
N GLU A 42 12.13 10.24 -5.45
CA GLU A 42 11.87 11.61 -5.91
C GLU A 42 11.45 12.53 -4.74
N LEU A 43 10.62 12.03 -3.83
CA LEU A 43 10.04 12.82 -2.75
C LEU A 43 10.90 12.85 -1.46
N LYS A 44 11.99 12.07 -1.41
CA LYS A 44 12.88 12.01 -0.23
C LYS A 44 13.41 13.40 0.18
N HIS A 45 13.71 14.25 -0.79
CA HIS A 45 14.26 15.59 -0.50
C HIS A 45 13.22 16.55 0.10
N PHE A 46 11.92 16.21 0.02
CA PHE A 46 10.83 16.93 0.66
C PHE A 46 10.47 16.36 2.04
N ASP A 47 11.22 15.38 2.55
CA ASP A 47 10.91 14.67 3.80
C ASP A 47 9.53 13.95 3.74
N VAL A 48 9.17 13.48 2.53
CA VAL A 48 7.95 12.72 2.29
C VAL A 48 8.29 11.26 2.00
N ARG A 49 7.74 10.37 2.82
CA ARG A 49 7.83 8.92 2.65
C ARG A 49 6.69 8.40 1.77
N VAL A 50 6.91 7.28 1.10
CA VAL A 50 5.89 6.62 0.29
C VAL A 50 5.80 5.15 0.67
N GLY A 51 4.59 4.68 0.91
CA GLY A 51 4.28 3.27 1.16
C GLY A 51 3.05 2.84 0.37
N SER A 52 2.88 1.53 0.24
CA SER A 52 1.71 0.97 -0.42
C SER A 52 1.18 -0.25 0.33
N ILE A 53 -0.13 -0.44 0.30
CA ILE A 53 -0.82 -1.61 0.86
C ILE A 53 -1.57 -2.30 -0.27
N VAL A 54 -1.33 -3.60 -0.43
CA VAL A 54 -1.98 -4.45 -1.43
C VAL A 54 -2.61 -5.64 -0.71
N PRO A 55 -3.91 -5.92 -0.87
CA PRO A 55 -4.52 -7.11 -0.31
C PRO A 55 -4.00 -8.36 -1.04
N ILE A 56 -3.77 -9.44 -0.29
CA ILE A 56 -3.58 -10.76 -0.88
C ILE A 56 -4.96 -11.34 -1.15
N SER A 57 -5.32 -11.44 -2.42
CA SER A 57 -6.51 -12.18 -2.84
C SER A 57 -6.14 -13.65 -2.95
N TYR A 58 -6.60 -14.46 -2.00
CA TYR A 58 -6.67 -15.92 -2.20
C TYR A 58 -7.75 -16.18 -3.25
N GLN A 59 -7.56 -17.18 -4.10
CA GLN A 59 -8.38 -17.50 -5.27
C GLN A 59 -9.80 -17.98 -4.94
N GLU A 60 -10.52 -17.33 -4.02
CA GLU A 60 -11.90 -17.63 -3.73
C GLU A 60 -12.80 -16.84 -4.69
N THR A 61 -13.01 -17.50 -5.82
CA THR A 61 -14.14 -17.40 -6.75
C THR A 61 -15.06 -16.18 -6.61
N ASN A 62 -15.08 -15.37 -7.67
CA ASN A 62 -16.18 -14.51 -8.08
C ASN A 62 -16.89 -13.77 -6.95
N THR A 63 -16.44 -12.58 -6.59
CA THR A 63 -17.42 -11.53 -6.32
C THR A 63 -16.84 -10.16 -6.63
N SER A 64 -17.63 -9.34 -7.32
CA SER A 64 -17.49 -7.88 -7.30
C SER A 64 -17.87 -7.30 -5.92
N ALA A 65 -17.63 -8.06 -4.85
CA ALA A 65 -18.01 -7.71 -3.49
C ALA A 65 -16.97 -6.75 -2.89
N PRO A 66 -17.40 -5.89 -1.95
CA PRO A 66 -16.46 -5.13 -1.15
C PRO A 66 -15.52 -6.06 -0.37
N LEU A 67 -14.29 -5.59 -0.14
CA LEU A 67 -13.30 -6.25 0.73
C LEU A 67 -13.96 -6.68 2.05
N SER A 68 -13.62 -7.87 2.54
CA SER A 68 -14.11 -8.37 3.83
C SER A 68 -13.76 -7.39 4.96
N LEU A 69 -14.59 -7.35 6.01
CA LEU A 69 -14.34 -6.48 7.17
C LEU A 69 -12.98 -6.76 7.84
N SER A 70 -12.58 -8.04 7.89
CA SER A 70 -11.27 -8.45 8.38
C SER A 70 -10.13 -7.89 7.52
N MET A 71 -10.25 -7.95 6.19
CA MET A 71 -9.26 -7.36 5.28
C MET A 71 -9.19 -5.83 5.43
N GLN A 72 -10.33 -5.16 5.63
CA GLN A 72 -10.34 -3.73 5.92
C GLN A 72 -9.61 -3.40 7.22
N TYR A 73 -9.79 -4.19 8.29
CA TYR A 73 -9.04 -3.99 9.54
C TYR A 73 -7.53 -4.21 9.37
N GLU A 74 -7.12 -5.23 8.60
CA GLU A 74 -5.70 -5.45 8.33
C GLU A 74 -5.07 -4.35 7.46
N MET A 75 -5.84 -3.76 6.53
CA MET A 75 -5.42 -2.56 5.81
C MET A 75 -5.24 -1.35 6.74
N VAL A 76 -6.15 -1.14 7.70
CA VAL A 76 -6.03 -0.06 8.68
C VAL A 76 -4.79 -0.26 9.55
N ARG A 77 -4.59 -1.47 10.08
CA ARG A 77 -3.40 -1.80 10.89
C ARG A 77 -2.09 -1.60 10.11
N SER A 78 -2.09 -1.96 8.83
CA SER A 78 -0.95 -1.75 7.93
C SER A 78 -0.68 -0.25 7.71
N ALA A 79 -1.74 0.56 7.58
CA ALA A 79 -1.63 2.00 7.45
C ALA A 79 -1.05 2.64 8.72
N GLU A 80 -1.55 2.25 9.90
CA GLU A 80 -1.03 2.68 11.21
C GLU A 80 0.47 2.40 11.30
N TYR A 81 0.90 1.17 10.99
CA TYR A 81 2.31 0.80 10.98
C TYR A 81 3.17 1.67 10.04
N ILE A 82 2.69 1.95 8.82
CA ILE A 82 3.44 2.78 7.86
C ILE A 82 3.56 4.23 8.35
N VAL A 83 2.51 4.75 8.98
CA VAL A 83 2.48 6.11 9.53
C VAL A 83 3.44 6.21 10.73
N GLU A 84 3.39 5.26 11.67
CA GLU A 84 4.19 5.26 12.89
C GLU A 84 5.66 4.90 12.67
N ASN A 85 5.98 4.16 11.61
CA ASN A 85 7.35 3.73 11.31
C ASN A 85 8.05 4.69 10.34
N ASP A 86 8.83 5.62 10.87
CA ASP A 86 9.63 6.57 10.09
C ASP A 86 10.69 5.92 9.18
N SER A 87 11.08 4.68 9.46
CA SER A 87 11.99 3.95 8.58
C SER A 87 11.28 3.38 7.35
N PHE A 88 9.95 3.27 7.36
CA PHE A 88 9.18 2.70 6.25
C PHE A 88 9.09 3.69 5.09
N ASN A 89 9.79 3.39 4.00
CA ASN A 89 9.77 4.19 2.77
C ASN A 89 10.09 3.30 1.56
N GLY A 90 9.40 3.52 0.44
CA GLY A 90 9.62 2.81 -0.82
C GLY A 90 9.22 1.33 -0.79
N ARG A 91 8.37 0.92 0.16
CA ARG A 91 8.03 -0.47 0.44
C ARG A 91 6.53 -0.73 0.32
N ILE A 92 6.18 -2.00 0.11
CA ILE A 92 4.81 -2.49 0.03
C ILE A 92 4.54 -3.42 1.21
N ILE A 93 3.34 -3.33 1.78
CA ILE A 93 2.77 -4.35 2.66
C ILE A 93 1.75 -5.15 1.87
N GLU A 94 1.88 -6.46 1.92
CA GLU A 94 0.86 -7.38 1.44
C GLU A 94 -0.05 -7.72 2.63
N ALA A 95 -1.30 -7.26 2.61
CA ALA A 95 -2.25 -7.48 3.69
C ALA A 95 -2.88 -8.87 3.53
N GLU A 96 -2.67 -9.72 4.52
CA GLU A 96 -3.16 -11.10 4.55
C GLU A 96 -4.30 -11.24 5.56
N HIS A 97 -5.27 -12.10 5.24
CA HIS A 97 -6.26 -12.52 6.23
C HIS A 97 -5.58 -13.48 7.21
N GLN A 98 -5.49 -13.11 8.49
CA GLN A 98 -5.10 -14.04 9.56
C GLN A 98 -6.27 -14.92 10.01
#